data_AF-A0A7Y5PVT6-F1
#
_entry.id   AF-A0A7Y5PVT6-F1
#
_cell.length_a   1.000
_cell.length_b   1.000
_cell.length_c   1.000
_cell.angle_alpha   90.00
_cell.angle_beta   90.00
_cell.angle_gamma   90.00
#
_symmetry.space_group_name_H-M   'P 1'
#
loop_
_entity.id
_entity.type
_entity.pdbx_description
1 polymer ?
#
loop_
_entity_poly.entity_id
_entity_poly.type
_entity_poly.pdbx_seq_one_letter_code
_entity_poly.pdbx_strand_id
1 'polypeptide(L)'
;MLGRIVGVVLACALGGGVGPTGDKLSKEHREAFVALAEQARDAKPEKRRSAVRALAEFGGEEAWRLVFAALEDADSSVGDAAQRR
;
A
#
# COMPACT_ATOMS: atom_id res chain seq x y z
N MET A 1 21.12 25.97 15.84
CA MET A 1 21.08 24.89 14.84
C MET A 1 20.04 23.88 15.29
N LEU A 2 18.87 23.88 14.65
CA LEU A 2 17.77 22.95 14.95
C LEU A 2 18.06 21.57 14.35
N GLY A 3 17.99 20.52 15.15
CA GLY A 3 17.95 19.12 14.70
C GLY A 3 16.95 18.36 15.54
N ARG A 4 15.68 18.38 15.11
CA ARG A 4 14.50 17.90 15.84
C ARG A 4 14.45 16.37 15.90
N ILE A 5 14.37 15.85 17.14
CA ILE A 5 13.44 14.81 17.61
C ILE A 5 13.38 13.52 16.77
N VAL A 6 14.23 12.55 17.14
CA VAL A 6 13.95 11.13 16.87
C VAL A 6 12.92 10.67 17.90
N GLY A 7 11.67 10.69 17.48
CA GLY A 7 10.53 10.22 18.26
C GLY A 7 9.49 9.65 17.32
N VAL A 8 9.67 8.41 16.87
CA VAL A 8 8.60 7.62 16.29
C VAL A 8 8.59 6.28 17.02
N VAL A 9 7.88 6.31 18.14
CA VAL A 9 7.22 5.14 18.69
C VAL A 9 6.08 4.83 17.72
N LEU A 10 6.13 3.69 17.02
CA LEU A 10 4.95 3.13 16.38
C LEU A 10 4.72 1.73 16.93
N ALA A 11 4.11 1.72 18.11
CA ALA A 11 3.33 0.59 18.58
C ALA A 11 2.08 0.50 17.71
N CYS A 12 1.84 -0.64 17.07
CA CYS A 12 0.52 -1.06 16.61
C CYS A 12 0.47 -2.59 16.57
N ALA A 13 0.45 -3.19 17.76
CA ALA A 13 -0.44 -4.33 17.94
C ALA A 13 -1.87 -3.78 17.85
N LEU A 14 -2.70 -4.37 17.00
CA LEU A 14 -4.09 -4.76 17.28
C LEU A 14 -4.72 -5.21 15.96
N GLY A 15 -5.10 -6.48 15.93
CA GLY A 15 -6.18 -6.91 15.06
C GLY A 15 -7.42 -6.07 15.37
N GLY A 16 -8.08 -5.62 14.31
CA GLY A 16 -9.27 -4.81 14.39
C GLY A 16 -10.05 -4.96 13.11
N GLY A 17 -10.75 -6.08 12.98
CA GLY A 17 -11.88 -6.17 12.09
C GLY A 17 -12.91 -5.12 12.52
N VAL A 18 -13.03 -4.05 11.74
CA VAL A 18 -14.09 -3.06 11.86
C VAL A 18 -14.46 -2.66 10.44
N GLY A 19 -15.42 -3.38 9.84
CA GLY A 19 -16.36 -2.68 8.96
C GLY A 19 -17.23 -1.80 9.86
N PRO A 20 -17.57 -0.55 9.49
CA PRO A 20 -18.93 -0.37 8.97
C PRO A 20 -19.15 0.90 8.10
N THR A 21 -20.38 0.97 7.58
CA THR A 21 -21.15 2.11 7.03
C THR A 21 -21.12 2.30 5.51
N GLY A 22 -22.28 1.97 4.93
CA GLY A 22 -22.56 1.86 3.51
C GLY A 22 -22.56 3.20 2.78
N ASP A 23 -22.39 3.08 1.46
CA ASP A 23 -22.51 4.09 0.42
C ASP A 23 -21.28 4.97 0.16
N LYS A 24 -20.83 5.86 1.07
CA LYS A 24 -19.70 6.76 0.76
C LYS A 24 -18.32 6.13 0.89
N LEU A 25 -18.08 5.38 1.97
CA LEU A 25 -16.82 4.66 2.19
C LEU A 25 -16.51 3.70 1.04
N SER A 26 -17.52 3.11 0.41
CA SER A 26 -17.30 2.18 -0.71
C SER A 26 -16.76 2.85 -1.98
N LYS A 27 -17.18 4.08 -2.27
CA LYS A 27 -16.75 4.82 -3.47
C LYS A 27 -15.33 5.33 -3.30
N GLU A 28 -15.04 5.96 -2.17
CA GLU A 28 -13.70 6.47 -1.84
C GLU A 28 -12.70 5.33 -1.74
N HIS A 29 -13.09 4.20 -1.14
CA HIS A 29 -12.23 3.03 -1.03
C HIS A 29 -11.96 2.40 -2.41
N ARG A 30 -12.97 2.35 -3.28
CA ARG A 30 -12.80 1.92 -4.68
C ARG A 30 -11.91 2.87 -5.48
N GLU A 31 -12.10 4.17 -5.32
CA GLU A 31 -11.27 5.19 -6.01
C GLU A 31 -9.82 5.15 -5.53
N ALA A 32 -9.61 4.98 -4.21
CA ALA A 32 -8.28 4.77 -3.65
C ALA A 32 -7.63 3.50 -4.22
N PHE A 33 -8.36 2.39 -4.28
CA PHE A 33 -7.87 1.17 -4.90
C PHE A 33 -7.48 1.38 -6.37
N VAL A 34 -8.33 2.04 -7.16
CA VAL A 34 -8.06 2.31 -8.59
C VAL A 34 -6.83 3.18 -8.75
N ALA A 35 -6.70 4.26 -7.97
CA ALA A 35 -5.54 5.14 -8.02
C ALA A 35 -4.23 4.40 -7.66
N LEU A 36 -4.27 3.53 -6.65
CA LEU A 36 -3.14 2.69 -6.28
C LEU A 36 -2.80 1.68 -7.39
N ALA A 37 -3.80 1.05 -7.98
CA ALA A 37 -3.61 0.11 -9.08
C ALA A 37 -3.00 0.76 -10.33
N GLU A 38 -3.40 2.00 -10.64
CA GLU A 38 -2.78 2.80 -11.72
C GLU A 38 -1.33 3.14 -11.39
N GLN A 39 -1.07 3.57 -10.15
CA GLN A 39 0.27 3.93 -9.73
C GLN A 39 1.22 2.72 -9.68
N ALA A 40 0.69 1.52 -9.41
CA ALA A 40 1.42 0.25 -9.49
C ALA A 40 1.87 -0.11 -10.92
N ARG A 41 1.39 0.63 -11.94
CA ARG A 41 1.78 0.47 -13.36
C ARG A 41 2.54 1.68 -13.91
N ASP A 42 2.86 2.66 -13.08
CA ASP A 42 3.58 3.86 -13.51
C ASP A 42 4.98 3.51 -14.03
N ALA A 43 5.46 4.26 -15.02
CA ALA A 43 6.80 4.07 -15.59
C ALA A 43 7.91 4.22 -14.52
N LYS A 44 7.69 5.06 -13.50
CA LYS A 44 8.67 5.30 -12.43
C LYS A 44 8.61 4.20 -11.36
N PRO A 45 9.72 3.48 -11.11
CA PRO A 45 9.74 2.40 -10.11
C PRO A 45 9.43 2.89 -8.69
N GLU A 46 9.86 4.11 -8.35
CA GLU A 46 9.54 4.79 -7.07
C GLU A 46 8.03 4.84 -6.78
N LYS A 47 7.23 5.15 -7.82
CA LYS A 47 5.78 5.23 -7.70
C LYS A 47 5.15 3.86 -7.59
N ARG A 48 5.59 2.89 -8.39
CA ARG A 48 5.12 1.50 -8.31
C ARG A 48 5.38 0.92 -6.92
N ARG A 49 6.61 1.07 -6.42
CA ARG A 49 7.01 0.63 -5.09
C ARG A 49 6.14 1.21 -3.97
N SER A 50 5.85 2.51 -4.04
CA SER A 50 4.95 3.18 -3.10
C SER A 50 3.53 2.62 -3.16
N ALA A 51 3.01 2.38 -4.37
CA ALA A 51 1.69 1.80 -4.58
C ALA A 51 1.59 0.37 -4.06
N VAL A 52 2.62 -0.46 -4.27
CA VAL A 52 2.67 -1.84 -3.78
C VAL A 52 2.60 -1.90 -2.25
N ARG A 53 3.32 -1.02 -1.56
CA ARG A 53 3.23 -0.93 -0.08
C ARG A 53 1.83 -0.55 0.37
N ALA A 54 1.25 0.48 -0.25
CA ALA A 54 -0.10 0.92 0.07
C ALA A 54 -1.16 -0.16 -0.25
N LEU A 55 -0.99 -0.95 -1.32
CA LEU A 55 -1.88 -2.07 -1.66
C LEU A 55 -1.76 -3.22 -0.64
N ALA A 56 -0.55 -3.49 -0.13
CA ALA A 56 -0.36 -4.48 0.93
C ALA A 56 -1.05 -4.06 2.24
N GLU A 57 -1.05 -2.76 2.56
CA GLU A 57 -1.79 -2.19 3.69
C GLU A 57 -3.31 -2.14 3.43
N PHE A 58 -3.72 -1.86 2.19
CA PHE A 58 -5.11 -1.82 1.75
C PHE A 58 -5.78 -3.19 1.94
N GLY A 59 -5.07 -4.26 1.57
CA GLY A 59 -5.54 -5.64 1.75
C GLY A 59 -6.74 -6.00 0.88
N GLY A 60 -7.27 -7.20 1.08
CA GLY A 60 -8.29 -7.76 0.18
C GLY A 60 -7.68 -8.47 -1.04
N GLU A 61 -8.48 -9.34 -1.65
CA GLU A 61 -8.01 -10.31 -2.64
C GLU A 61 -7.40 -9.61 -3.86
N GLU A 62 -8.09 -8.63 -4.43
CA GLU A 62 -7.64 -7.83 -5.57
C GLU A 62 -6.33 -7.08 -5.29
N ALA A 63 -6.15 -6.53 -4.08
CA ALA A 63 -4.92 -5.82 -3.74
C ALA A 63 -3.75 -6.81 -3.61
N TRP A 64 -3.97 -7.96 -2.98
CA TRP A 64 -2.95 -9.00 -2.90
C TRP A 64 -2.56 -9.57 -4.27
N ARG A 65 -3.49 -9.71 -5.23
CA ARG A 65 -3.13 -10.09 -6.60
C ARG A 65 -2.14 -9.11 -7.23
N LEU A 66 -2.32 -7.80 -7.01
CA LEU A 66 -1.39 -6.78 -7.51
C LEU A 66 -0.05 -6.80 -6.78
N VAL A 67 -0.05 -7.05 -5.47
CA VAL A 67 1.19 -7.20 -4.68
C VAL A 67 1.98 -8.43 -5.14
N PHE A 68 1.31 -9.56 -5.39
CA PHE A 68 2.00 -10.76 -5.91
C PHE A 68 2.58 -10.53 -7.30
N ALA A 69 1.85 -9.84 -8.19
CA ALA A 69 2.39 -9.49 -9.50
C ALA A 69 3.65 -8.61 -9.41
N ALA A 70 3.74 -7.76 -8.37
CA ALA A 70 4.90 -6.91 -8.15
C ALA A 70 6.17 -7.66 -7.73
N LEU A 71 6.09 -8.93 -7.31
CA LEU A 71 7.26 -9.78 -7.04
C LEU A 71 8.09 -10.04 -8.30
N GLU A 72 7.45 -10.01 -9.47
CA GLU A 72 8.07 -10.21 -10.79
C GLU A 72 8.34 -8.88 -11.51
N ASP A 73 8.26 -7.75 -10.82
CA ASP A 73 8.53 -6.44 -11.42
C ASP A 73 9.97 -6.35 -11.93
N ALA A 74 10.15 -5.67 -13.07
CA ALA A 74 11.46 -5.48 -13.69
C ALA A 74 12.44 -4.71 -12.78
N ASP A 75 11.93 -3.87 -11.88
CA ASP A 75 12.72 -3.21 -10.85
C ASP A 75 12.70 -4.03 -9.55
N SER A 76 13.86 -4.58 -9.19
CA SER A 76 14.03 -5.39 -7.97
C SER A 76 13.56 -4.70 -6.68
N SER A 77 13.63 -3.36 -6.59
CA SER A 77 13.19 -2.64 -5.39
C SER A 77 11.67 -2.65 -5.20
N VAL A 78 10.92 -2.85 -6.29
CA VAL A 78 9.47 -3.03 -6.27
C VAL A 78 9.12 -4.44 -5.77
N GLY A 79 9.81 -5.47 -6.26
CA GLY A 79 9.67 -6.85 -5.76
C GLY A 79 10.06 -7.01 -4.29
N ASP A 80 11.11 -6.33 -3.84
CA ASP A 80 11.48 -6.27 -2.42
C ASP A 80 10.38 -5.65 -1.57
N ALA A 81 9.67 -4.64 -2.09
CA ALA A 81 8.57 -3.99 -1.39
C ALA A 81 7.34 -4.89 -1.27
N ALA A 82 7.11 -5.80 -2.20
CA ALA A 82 6.04 -6.79 -2.11
C ALA A 82 6.30 -7.88 -1.05
N GLN A 83 7.56 -8.11 -0.67
CA GLN A 83 7.95 -9.12 0.32
C GLN A 83 7.93 -8.61 1.76
N ARG A 84 8.12 -7.30 1.97
CA ARG A 84 8.19 -6.72 3.32
C ARG A 84 6.79 -6.45 3.87
N ARG A 85 6.44 -7.14 4.95
CA ARG A 85 5.24 -6.90 5.77
C ARG A 85 5.64 -6.50 7.18
#